data_AF-A0AAI9YTM4-F1
#
_entry.id   AF-A0AAI9YTM4-F1
#
_cell.length_a   1.000
_cell.length_b   1.000
_cell.length_c   1.000
_cell.angle_alpha   90.00
_cell.angle_beta   90.00
_cell.angle_gamma   90.00
#
_symmetry.space_group_name_H-M   'P 1'
#
loop_
_entity.id
_entity.type
_entity.pdbx_description
1 polymer ?
#
loop_
_entity_poly.entity_id
_entity_poly.type
_entity_poly.pdbx_seq_one_letter_code
_entity_poly.pdbx_strand_id
1 'polypeptide(L)'
;MSLTLERMDTFLLALYTLLAYSTGVQAKAVFAHFIVGNTENYVMSDYEYDISQAQHAHIDRFALNIARDEATNVKSVENMFSAAEAVGFKLFFSFDYAGQGPWDKEDVIAMLDIYANSPSYFRHSTGQPLVSTFEGPKQSDNWVEIKQRTGAFFMPSWSSLGAKRAIKKGTADGLFSWGAWPEGPNAISEEIDAFYVDFLRKDASGKPRPYMMPVSPWFYTNLPGYKKNWLWRGDSLWFNRWNHV
;
A
#
# COMPACT_ATOMS: atom_id res chain seq x y z
N MET A 1 -52.95 20.49 19.00
CA MET A 1 -51.80 20.71 18.09
C MET A 1 -50.48 20.66 18.87
N SER A 2 -50.24 19.59 19.64
CA SER A 2 -49.09 19.49 20.56
C SER A 2 -48.47 18.07 20.55
N LEU A 3 -49.30 17.04 20.35
CA LEU A 3 -48.88 15.64 20.24
C LEU A 3 -48.06 15.29 18.99
N THR A 4 -48.09 16.14 17.96
CA THR A 4 -47.37 15.92 16.69
C THR A 4 -45.93 16.41 16.71
N LEU A 5 -45.61 17.45 17.50
CA LEU A 5 -44.23 17.95 17.62
C LEU A 5 -43.35 16.99 18.45
N GLU A 6 -43.85 16.53 19.61
CA GLU A 6 -43.07 15.62 20.47
C GLU A 6 -42.67 14.31 19.78
N ARG A 7 -43.55 13.77 18.91
CA ARG A 7 -43.26 12.56 18.12
C ARG A 7 -42.21 12.79 17.04
N MET A 8 -42.11 14.00 16.51
CA MET A 8 -41.12 14.38 15.48
C MET A 8 -39.73 14.51 16.10
N ASP A 9 -39.65 15.07 17.32
CA ASP A 9 -38.41 15.22 18.08
C ASP A 9 -37.86 13.86 18.54
N THR A 10 -38.72 12.91 18.94
CA THR A 10 -38.28 11.55 19.28
C THR A 10 -37.75 10.79 18.07
N PHE A 11 -38.36 10.98 16.89
CA PHE A 11 -37.91 10.36 15.64
C PHE A 11 -36.55 10.91 15.18
N LEU A 12 -36.34 12.22 15.28
CA LEU A 12 -35.07 12.87 14.95
C LEU A 12 -33.95 12.45 15.91
N LEU A 13 -34.24 12.33 17.21
CA LEU A 13 -33.28 11.86 18.21
C LEU A 13 -32.92 10.37 18.00
N ALA A 14 -33.89 9.54 17.61
CA ALA A 14 -33.68 8.14 17.25
C ALA A 14 -32.84 8.00 15.97
N LEU A 15 -33.06 8.86 14.97
CA LEU A 15 -32.26 8.87 13.73
C LEU A 15 -30.81 9.32 14.00
N TYR A 16 -30.61 10.34 14.85
CA TYR A 16 -29.29 10.80 15.27
C TYR A 16 -28.52 9.74 16.07
N THR A 17 -29.20 8.99 16.93
CA THR A 17 -28.60 7.88 17.67
C THR A 17 -28.31 6.68 16.78
N LEU A 18 -29.18 6.33 15.82
CA LEU A 18 -28.90 5.30 14.80
C LEU A 18 -27.72 5.67 13.90
N LEU A 19 -27.57 6.94 13.52
CA LEU A 19 -26.40 7.45 12.78
C LEU A 19 -25.13 7.47 13.65
N ALA A 20 -25.24 7.75 14.95
CA ALA A 20 -24.12 7.66 15.89
C ALA A 20 -23.71 6.20 16.19
N TYR A 21 -24.64 5.25 15.99
CA TYR A 21 -24.43 3.81 16.08
C TYR A 21 -24.07 3.17 14.74
N SER A 22 -23.72 3.94 13.69
CA SER A 22 -22.96 3.38 12.58
C SER A 22 -21.63 2.88 13.15
N THR A 23 -21.61 1.60 13.54
CA THR A 23 -20.40 0.85 13.78
C THR A 23 -19.50 1.17 12.60
N GLY A 24 -18.42 1.90 12.83
CA GLY A 24 -17.45 2.16 11.78
C GLY A 24 -17.04 0.81 11.23
N VAL A 25 -17.50 0.47 10.03
CA VAL A 25 -16.96 -0.67 9.31
C VAL A 25 -15.50 -0.30 9.13
N GLN A 26 -14.62 -0.97 9.86
CA GLN A 26 -13.18 -0.78 9.71
C GLN A 26 -12.76 -1.50 8.43
N ALA A 27 -13.20 -0.95 7.30
CA ALA A 27 -12.85 -1.43 5.98
C ALA A 27 -11.35 -1.20 5.81
N LYS A 28 -10.60 -2.31 5.70
CA LYS A 28 -9.19 -2.27 5.35
C LYS A 28 -9.08 -2.04 3.86
N ALA A 29 -8.22 -1.09 3.47
CA ALA A 29 -7.88 -0.91 2.07
C ALA A 29 -7.01 -2.09 1.60
N VAL A 30 -7.37 -2.68 0.46
CA VAL A 30 -6.62 -3.75 -0.21
C VAL A 30 -5.87 -3.16 -1.39
N PHE A 31 -4.55 -3.37 -1.41
CA PHE A 31 -3.68 -2.91 -2.48
C PHE A 31 -3.04 -4.12 -3.15
N ALA A 32 -3.10 -4.21 -4.48
CA ALA A 32 -2.27 -5.15 -5.22
C ALA A 32 -0.96 -4.48 -5.65
N HIS A 33 0.15 -5.20 -5.48
CA HIS A 33 1.45 -4.74 -5.91
C HIS A 33 1.58 -4.94 -7.43
N PHE A 34 1.76 -3.86 -8.17
CA PHE A 34 1.79 -3.86 -9.64
C PHE A 34 3.18 -3.48 -10.13
N ILE A 35 3.88 -4.40 -10.79
CA ILE A 35 5.24 -4.17 -11.32
C ILE A 35 5.14 -3.44 -12.66
N VAL A 36 5.42 -2.13 -12.68
CA VAL A 36 5.29 -1.29 -13.87
C VAL A 36 6.29 -1.70 -14.96
N GLY A 37 7.49 -2.13 -14.59
CA GLY A 37 8.51 -2.58 -15.56
C GLY A 37 8.05 -3.72 -16.48
N ASN A 38 7.03 -4.49 -16.09
CA ASN A 38 6.48 -5.60 -16.88
C ASN A 38 5.49 -5.15 -17.98
N THR A 39 5.27 -3.85 -18.15
CA THR A 39 4.24 -3.31 -19.06
C THR A 39 4.80 -2.73 -20.36
N GLU A 40 6.05 -3.06 -20.72
CA GLU A 40 6.72 -2.52 -21.93
C GLU A 40 5.85 -2.61 -23.19
N ASN A 41 5.19 -3.76 -23.39
CA ASN A 41 4.34 -4.04 -24.55
C ASN A 41 2.84 -3.75 -24.32
N TYR A 42 2.45 -3.18 -23.18
CA TYR A 42 1.05 -2.85 -22.93
C TYR A 42 0.57 -1.76 -23.88
N VAL A 43 -0.70 -1.89 -24.27
CA VAL A 43 -1.53 -0.84 -24.85
C VAL A 43 -2.58 -0.40 -23.83
N MET A 44 -3.31 0.70 -24.09
CA MET A 44 -4.27 1.26 -23.12
C MET A 44 -5.29 0.22 -22.61
N SER A 45 -5.80 -0.64 -23.49
CA SER A 45 -6.78 -1.67 -23.14
C SER A 45 -6.27 -2.71 -22.15
N ASP A 46 -4.95 -2.93 -22.06
CA ASP A 46 -4.38 -3.85 -21.07
C ASP A 46 -4.46 -3.24 -19.66
N TYR A 47 -4.17 -1.94 -19.51
CA TYR A 47 -4.31 -1.23 -18.23
C TYR A 47 -5.78 -1.17 -17.79
N GLU A 48 -6.70 -0.87 -18.71
CA GLU A 48 -8.14 -0.87 -18.46
C GLU A 48 -8.63 -2.26 -18.03
N TYR A 49 -8.14 -3.30 -18.69
CA TYR A 49 -8.46 -4.68 -18.35
C TYR A 49 -7.98 -5.05 -16.94
N ASP A 50 -6.71 -4.78 -16.60
CA ASP A 50 -6.16 -5.11 -15.28
C ASP A 50 -6.88 -4.36 -14.14
N ILE A 51 -7.22 -3.08 -14.36
CA ILE A 51 -8.01 -2.30 -13.39
C ILE A 51 -9.42 -2.90 -13.24
N SER A 52 -10.06 -3.29 -14.35
CA SER A 52 -11.36 -3.96 -14.33
C SER A 52 -11.30 -5.29 -13.56
N GLN A 53 -10.26 -6.11 -13.78
CA GLN A 53 -10.07 -7.36 -13.04
C GLN A 53 -9.82 -7.11 -11.54
N ALA A 54 -9.06 -6.07 -11.19
CA ALA A 54 -8.84 -5.70 -9.80
C ALA A 54 -10.15 -5.30 -9.10
N GLN A 55 -10.98 -4.48 -9.74
CA GLN A 55 -12.29 -4.10 -9.21
C GLN A 55 -13.23 -5.31 -9.05
N HIS A 56 -13.27 -6.21 -10.04
CA HIS A 56 -14.04 -7.46 -9.94
C HIS A 56 -13.56 -8.38 -8.82
N ALA A 57 -12.25 -8.37 -8.52
CA ALA A 57 -11.66 -9.11 -7.41
C ALA A 57 -11.75 -8.38 -6.05
N HIS A 58 -12.43 -7.24 -5.98
CA HIS A 58 -12.51 -6.38 -4.79
C HIS A 58 -11.14 -5.89 -4.28
N ILE A 59 -10.15 -5.79 -5.17
CA ILE A 59 -8.91 -5.06 -4.91
C ILE A 59 -9.23 -3.58 -5.11
N ASP A 60 -9.03 -2.77 -4.08
CA ASP A 60 -9.42 -1.37 -4.17
C ASP A 60 -8.49 -0.56 -5.08
N ARG A 61 -7.19 -0.94 -5.13
CA ARG A 61 -6.09 -0.05 -5.54
C ARG A 61 -4.84 -0.80 -6.00
N PHE A 62 -3.97 -0.12 -6.74
CA PHE A 62 -2.62 -0.59 -7.04
C PHE A 62 -1.52 0.20 -6.32
N ALA A 63 -0.53 -0.53 -5.81
CA ALA A 63 0.77 -0.02 -5.41
C ALA A 63 1.73 -0.18 -6.60
N LEU A 64 2.02 0.92 -7.29
CA LEU A 64 2.85 0.93 -8.50
C LEU A 64 4.32 0.78 -8.14
N ASN A 65 4.85 -0.43 -8.30
CA ASN A 65 6.27 -0.70 -8.16
C ASN A 65 7.02 -0.23 -9.40
N ILE A 66 7.94 0.72 -9.19
CA ILE A 66 8.72 1.36 -10.23
C ILE A 66 10.20 1.33 -9.85
N ALA A 67 11.01 0.66 -10.66
CA ALA A 67 12.47 0.77 -10.55
C ALA A 67 12.94 2.04 -11.29
N ARG A 68 14.04 2.65 -10.82
CA ARG A 68 14.58 3.87 -11.44
C ARG A 68 15.09 3.60 -12.85
N ASP A 69 15.14 4.67 -13.66
CA ASP A 69 15.73 4.69 -15.01
C ASP A 69 15.14 3.70 -16.03
N GLU A 70 13.96 3.13 -15.78
CA GLU A 70 13.28 2.30 -16.76
C GLU A 70 12.53 3.15 -17.77
N ALA A 71 12.86 3.00 -19.07
CA ALA A 71 12.18 3.70 -20.15
C ALA A 71 10.65 3.45 -20.16
N THR A 72 10.24 2.25 -19.73
CA THR A 72 8.84 1.85 -19.58
C THR A 72 8.05 2.76 -18.62
N ASN A 73 8.70 3.35 -17.60
CA ASN A 73 8.01 4.12 -16.57
C ASN A 73 7.21 5.29 -17.12
N VAL A 74 7.77 6.05 -18.06
CA VAL A 74 7.14 7.30 -18.55
C VAL A 74 5.77 7.00 -19.15
N LYS A 75 5.74 6.14 -20.17
CA LYS A 75 4.49 5.74 -20.85
C LYS A 75 3.54 5.00 -19.90
N SER A 76 4.07 4.06 -19.11
CA SER A 76 3.23 3.16 -18.34
C SER A 76 2.59 3.82 -17.13
N VAL A 77 3.28 4.75 -16.46
CA VAL A 77 2.68 5.51 -15.35
C VAL A 77 1.60 6.44 -15.90
N GLU A 78 1.86 7.16 -16.99
CA GLU A 78 0.87 8.04 -17.62
C GLU A 78 -0.41 7.28 -18.04
N ASN A 79 -0.25 6.14 -18.72
CA ASN A 79 -1.38 5.31 -19.13
C ASN A 79 -2.15 4.72 -17.93
N MET A 80 -1.43 4.24 -16.91
CA MET A 80 -2.07 3.67 -15.71
C MET A 80 -2.89 4.71 -14.97
N PHE A 81 -2.39 5.94 -14.79
CA PHE A 81 -3.16 7.03 -14.20
C PHE A 81 -4.38 7.40 -15.05
N SER A 82 -4.21 7.52 -16.36
CA SER A 82 -5.32 7.82 -17.29
C SER A 82 -6.44 6.77 -17.20
N ALA A 83 -6.09 5.48 -17.23
CA ALA A 83 -7.05 4.38 -17.12
C ALA A 83 -7.74 4.37 -15.73
N ALA A 84 -6.99 4.63 -14.65
CA ALA A 84 -7.54 4.68 -13.31
C ALA A 84 -8.50 5.86 -13.10
N GLU A 85 -8.17 7.04 -13.62
CA GLU A 85 -9.03 8.24 -13.59
C GLU A 85 -10.36 8.02 -14.30
N ALA A 86 -10.36 7.31 -15.44
CA ALA A 86 -11.57 7.01 -16.21
C ALA A 86 -12.63 6.23 -15.40
N VAL A 87 -12.22 5.44 -14.41
CA VAL A 87 -13.12 4.59 -13.59
C VAL A 87 -13.04 4.86 -12.08
N GLY A 88 -12.32 5.91 -11.68
CA GLY A 88 -12.14 6.29 -10.27
C GLY A 88 -11.31 5.33 -9.41
N PHE A 89 -10.55 4.42 -10.02
CA PHE A 89 -9.63 3.50 -9.33
C PHE A 89 -8.46 4.26 -8.70
N LYS A 90 -7.88 3.79 -7.59
CA LYS A 90 -6.76 4.51 -6.93
C LYS A 90 -5.41 3.83 -7.08
N LEU A 91 -4.38 4.65 -7.12
CA LEU A 91 -2.99 4.27 -7.33
C LEU A 91 -2.11 4.97 -6.30
N PHE A 92 -0.99 4.38 -5.92
CA PHE A 92 0.08 5.11 -5.25
C PHE A 92 1.45 4.54 -5.63
N PHE A 93 2.51 5.32 -5.43
CA PHE A 93 3.85 4.88 -5.78
C PHE A 93 4.49 4.01 -4.70
N SER A 94 5.11 2.92 -5.15
CA SER A 94 6.02 2.06 -4.43
C SER A 94 7.38 2.09 -5.12
N PHE A 95 8.23 3.05 -4.79
CA PHE A 95 9.52 3.17 -5.46
C PHE A 95 10.43 1.98 -5.10
N ASP A 96 10.89 1.25 -6.11
CA ASP A 96 11.79 0.11 -5.92
C ASP A 96 13.24 0.59 -5.81
N TYR A 97 13.79 0.54 -4.59
CA TYR A 97 15.16 0.96 -4.30
C TYR A 97 16.17 -0.20 -4.39
N ALA A 98 15.70 -1.41 -4.64
CA ALA A 98 16.51 -2.63 -4.67
C ALA A 98 16.69 -3.20 -6.10
N GLY A 99 15.76 -2.91 -7.02
CA GLY A 99 15.77 -3.41 -8.40
C GLY A 99 16.94 -2.86 -9.21
N GLN A 100 16.94 -1.56 -9.50
CA GLN A 100 18.01 -0.87 -10.25
C GLN A 100 18.83 0.10 -9.38
N GLY A 101 18.85 -0.16 -8.07
CA GLY A 101 19.42 0.74 -7.07
C GLY A 101 18.43 1.80 -6.57
N PRO A 102 18.84 2.61 -5.58
CA PRO A 102 17.94 3.57 -4.95
C PRO A 102 17.59 4.70 -5.91
N TRP A 103 16.33 5.16 -5.85
CA TRP A 103 15.92 6.37 -6.55
C TRP A 103 16.64 7.61 -5.99
N ASP A 104 16.93 8.57 -6.86
CA ASP A 104 17.35 9.89 -6.43
C ASP A 104 16.20 10.62 -5.71
N LYS A 105 16.56 11.44 -4.72
CA LYS A 105 15.60 12.18 -3.90
C LYS A 105 14.77 13.16 -4.74
N GLU A 106 15.40 13.88 -5.67
CA GLU A 106 14.72 14.86 -6.51
C GLU A 106 13.83 14.19 -7.55
N ASP A 107 14.23 13.02 -8.08
CA ASP A 107 13.39 12.23 -8.99
C ASP A 107 12.09 11.77 -8.30
N VAL A 108 12.18 11.31 -7.03
CA VAL A 108 11.01 10.92 -6.23
C VAL A 108 10.07 12.11 -6.02
N ILE A 109 10.62 13.29 -5.70
CA ILE A 109 9.83 14.51 -5.50
C ILE A 109 9.16 14.92 -6.81
N ALA A 110 9.88 14.92 -7.92
CA ALA A 110 9.33 15.27 -9.23
C ALA A 110 8.16 14.35 -9.63
N MET A 111 8.29 13.03 -9.40
CA MET A 111 7.20 12.09 -9.62
C MET A 111 5.98 12.39 -8.74
N LEU A 112 6.18 12.73 -7.47
CA LEU A 112 5.10 13.06 -6.55
C LEU A 112 4.44 14.41 -6.92
N ASP A 113 5.20 15.41 -7.33
CA ASP A 113 4.67 16.72 -7.75
C ASP A 113 3.77 16.59 -8.98
N ILE A 114 4.08 15.68 -9.90
CA ILE A 114 3.26 15.41 -11.09
C ILE A 114 1.95 14.69 -10.72
N TYR A 115 2.03 13.61 -9.94
CA TYR A 115 0.92 12.66 -9.82
C TYR A 115 0.15 12.72 -8.49
N ALA A 116 0.72 13.22 -7.38
CA ALA A 116 0.07 13.15 -6.06
C ALA A 116 -1.24 13.96 -5.95
N ASN A 117 -1.46 14.90 -6.87
CA ASN A 117 -2.69 15.68 -6.97
C ASN A 117 -3.73 15.09 -7.94
N SER A 118 -3.41 14.00 -8.64
CA SER A 118 -4.40 13.26 -9.43
C SER A 118 -5.57 12.84 -8.53
N PRO A 119 -6.83 12.91 -9.01
CA PRO A 119 -7.97 12.38 -8.28
C PRO A 119 -7.85 10.87 -8.05
N SER A 120 -7.04 10.17 -8.83
CA SER A 120 -6.75 8.74 -8.69
C SER A 120 -5.55 8.44 -7.78
N TYR A 121 -4.83 9.44 -7.26
CA TYR A 121 -3.79 9.19 -6.27
C TYR A 121 -4.42 8.85 -4.91
N PHE A 122 -4.02 7.72 -4.32
CA PHE A 122 -4.53 7.28 -3.04
C PHE A 122 -3.98 8.14 -1.91
N ARG A 123 -4.91 8.60 -1.06
CA ARG A 123 -4.60 9.35 0.15
C ARG A 123 -4.90 8.49 1.36
N HIS A 124 -3.96 8.47 2.30
CA HIS A 124 -4.17 7.88 3.61
C HIS A 124 -5.31 8.60 4.35
N SER A 125 -5.84 8.01 5.42
CA SER A 125 -6.96 8.59 6.21
C SER A 125 -6.64 9.96 6.82
N THR A 126 -5.37 10.34 6.87
CA THR A 126 -4.90 11.69 7.26
C THR A 126 -5.02 12.73 6.14
N GLY A 127 -5.44 12.34 4.93
CA GLY A 127 -5.53 13.20 3.73
C GLY A 127 -4.23 13.33 2.94
N GLN A 128 -3.13 12.81 3.47
CA GLN A 128 -1.80 12.84 2.85
C GLN A 128 -1.66 11.76 1.75
N PRO A 129 -0.94 12.03 0.64
CA PRO A 129 -0.67 11.03 -0.38
C PRO A 129 0.17 9.89 0.22
N LEU A 130 -0.31 8.65 0.10
CA LEU A 130 0.45 7.49 0.58
C LEU A 130 1.61 7.23 -0.38
N VAL A 131 2.81 7.00 0.15
CA VAL A 131 3.97 6.60 -0.65
C VAL A 131 4.70 5.47 0.06
N SER A 132 5.22 4.51 -0.69
CA SER A 132 6.04 3.43 -0.16
C SER A 132 7.34 3.24 -0.94
N THR A 133 8.23 2.41 -0.39
CA THR A 133 9.39 1.88 -1.10
C THR A 133 9.50 0.39 -0.90
N PHE A 134 10.04 -0.32 -1.88
CA PHE A 134 10.65 -1.63 -1.66
C PHE A 134 12.12 -1.42 -1.30
N GLU A 135 12.48 -1.75 -0.06
CA GLU A 135 13.79 -1.52 0.52
C GLU A 135 14.23 -0.05 0.48
N GLY A 136 15.54 0.22 0.43
CA GLY A 136 16.11 1.56 0.55
C GLY A 136 16.36 2.11 1.97
N PRO A 137 16.58 1.29 3.03
CA PRO A 137 16.77 1.84 4.39
C PRO A 137 18.01 2.73 4.55
N LYS A 138 18.97 2.64 3.64
CA LYS A 138 20.16 3.51 3.61
C LYS A 138 19.82 4.95 3.17
N GLN A 139 18.71 5.14 2.48
CA GLN A 139 18.20 6.42 1.99
C GLN A 139 17.11 6.99 2.91
N SER A 140 16.94 6.43 4.11
CA SER A 140 15.90 6.85 5.06
C SER A 140 15.94 8.33 5.40
N ASP A 141 17.13 8.95 5.46
CA ASP A 141 17.30 10.36 5.79
C ASP A 141 16.74 11.30 4.70
N ASN A 142 16.77 10.87 3.43
CA ASN A 142 16.19 11.65 2.31
C ASN A 142 14.68 11.88 2.51
N TRP A 143 14.00 10.95 3.19
CA TRP A 143 12.55 11.03 3.42
C TRP A 143 12.13 12.13 4.39
N VAL A 144 13.07 12.74 5.13
CA VAL A 144 12.76 13.96 5.90
C VAL A 144 12.34 15.08 4.94
N GLU A 145 13.16 15.35 3.93
CA GLU A 145 12.92 16.43 2.97
C GLU A 145 11.83 16.07 1.96
N ILE A 146 11.79 14.82 1.47
CA ILE A 146 10.72 14.37 0.55
C ILE A 146 9.35 14.61 1.19
N LYS A 147 9.16 14.18 2.44
CA LYS A 147 7.88 14.39 3.16
C LYS A 147 7.60 15.86 3.41
N GLN A 148 8.61 16.66 3.75
CA GLN A 148 8.44 18.09 3.95
C GLN A 148 7.94 18.80 2.69
N ARG A 149 8.46 18.43 1.51
CA ARG A 149 8.10 19.06 0.24
C ARG A 149 6.80 18.55 -0.37
N THR A 150 6.50 17.26 -0.20
CA THR A 150 5.37 16.60 -0.88
C THR A 150 4.16 16.36 0.02
N GLY A 151 4.33 16.46 1.35
CA GLY A 151 3.31 16.11 2.33
C GLY A 151 3.04 14.61 2.43
N ALA A 152 3.88 13.75 1.85
CA ALA A 152 3.69 12.31 1.80
C ALA A 152 3.51 11.65 3.18
N PHE A 153 2.59 10.70 3.24
CA PHE A 153 2.49 9.71 4.31
C PHE A 153 3.32 8.49 3.89
N PHE A 154 4.44 8.26 4.59
CA PHE A 154 5.47 7.34 4.13
C PHE A 154 5.40 5.98 4.85
N MET A 155 5.14 4.91 4.10
CA MET A 155 5.09 3.53 4.60
C MET A 155 6.00 2.59 3.79
N PRO A 156 7.31 2.52 4.06
CA PRO A 156 8.23 1.63 3.35
C PRO A 156 8.18 0.18 3.83
N SER A 157 8.68 -0.73 2.97
CA SER A 157 9.13 -2.05 3.39
C SER A 157 10.64 -2.03 3.50
N TRP A 158 11.13 -1.95 4.74
CA TRP A 158 12.53 -2.19 5.09
C TRP A 158 12.66 -3.55 5.78
N SER A 159 12.09 -4.58 5.14
CA SER A 159 12.03 -5.92 5.68
C SER A 159 13.41 -6.52 5.91
N SER A 160 14.43 -6.11 5.12
CA SER A 160 15.84 -6.46 5.36
C SER A 160 16.37 -6.03 6.74
N LEU A 161 15.80 -4.99 7.35
CA LEU A 161 16.15 -4.56 8.72
C LEU A 161 15.28 -5.23 9.78
N GLY A 162 14.04 -5.57 9.44
CA GLY A 162 12.98 -5.92 10.39
C GLY A 162 12.40 -4.71 11.13
N ALA A 163 11.16 -4.83 11.60
CA ALA A 163 10.35 -3.71 12.11
C ALA A 163 11.06 -2.85 13.17
N LYS A 164 11.67 -3.47 14.19
CA LYS A 164 12.37 -2.78 15.29
C LYS A 164 13.48 -1.84 14.83
N ARG A 165 14.27 -2.25 13.83
CA ARG A 165 15.38 -1.43 13.31
C ARG A 165 14.87 -0.43 12.27
N ALA A 166 13.92 -0.85 11.44
CA ALA A 166 13.28 0.01 10.45
C ALA A 166 12.64 1.25 11.11
N ILE A 167 11.84 1.04 12.16
CA ILE A 167 11.10 2.12 12.79
C ILE A 167 11.99 3.12 13.56
N LYS A 168 13.15 2.66 14.04
CA LYS A 168 14.16 3.50 14.70
C LYS A 168 14.85 4.48 13.76
N LYS A 169 14.71 4.33 12.43
CA LYS A 169 15.15 5.34 11.46
C LYS A 169 14.38 6.66 11.58
N GLY A 170 13.17 6.64 12.14
CA GLY A 170 12.45 7.85 12.53
C GLY A 170 11.73 8.61 11.41
N THR A 171 11.84 8.18 10.15
CA THR A 171 11.21 8.88 9.01
C THR A 171 9.91 8.25 8.50
N ALA A 172 9.70 6.97 8.79
CA ALA A 172 8.51 6.22 8.40
C ALA A 172 7.30 6.51 9.31
N ASP A 173 6.14 6.76 8.71
CA ASP A 173 4.86 6.95 9.41
C ASP A 173 4.17 5.62 9.74
N GLY A 174 4.49 4.58 8.97
CA GLY A 174 4.10 3.20 9.19
C GLY A 174 5.07 2.27 8.45
N LEU A 175 4.84 0.96 8.51
CA LEU A 175 5.64 0.01 7.74
C LEU A 175 4.75 -1.02 7.07
N PHE A 176 5.27 -1.65 6.03
CA PHE A 176 4.72 -2.90 5.50
C PHE A 176 5.80 -3.97 5.45
N SER A 177 5.38 -5.23 5.48
CA SER A 177 6.28 -6.39 5.42
C SER A 177 6.33 -6.95 3.99
N TRP A 178 7.49 -7.48 3.59
CA TRP A 178 7.66 -8.27 2.36
C TRP A 178 7.57 -9.79 2.64
N GLY A 179 7.17 -10.18 3.85
CA GLY A 179 7.02 -11.58 4.26
C GLY A 179 5.58 -12.09 4.10
N ALA A 180 5.13 -12.27 2.86
CA ALA A 180 3.74 -12.70 2.57
C ALA A 180 3.55 -14.23 2.55
N TRP A 181 4.63 -14.99 2.68
CA TRP A 181 4.73 -16.42 2.36
C TRP A 181 5.72 -17.11 3.34
N PRO A 182 5.65 -18.45 3.52
CA PRO A 182 6.57 -19.18 4.38
C PRO A 182 7.89 -19.45 3.68
N GLU A 183 8.97 -19.68 4.42
CA GLU A 183 10.23 -20.15 3.82
C GLU A 183 10.19 -21.68 3.62
N GLY A 184 10.43 -22.14 2.39
CA GLY A 184 10.51 -23.57 2.07
C GLY A 184 9.18 -24.33 2.27
N PRO A 185 9.21 -25.57 2.81
CA PRO A 185 8.02 -26.42 2.96
C PRO A 185 7.18 -26.09 4.22
N ASN A 186 7.53 -25.03 4.96
CA ASN A 186 6.94 -24.72 6.24
C ASN A 186 5.52 -24.14 6.12
N ALA A 187 4.75 -24.21 7.21
CA ALA A 187 3.50 -23.46 7.32
C ALA A 187 3.79 -21.97 7.55
N ILE A 188 2.90 -21.10 7.06
CA ILE A 188 2.97 -19.68 7.38
C ILE A 188 2.67 -19.45 8.86
N SER A 189 3.46 -18.61 9.53
CA SER A 189 3.21 -18.16 10.90
C SER A 189 2.74 -16.70 10.93
N GLU A 190 2.18 -16.28 12.07
CA GLU A 190 1.83 -14.89 12.36
C GLU A 190 3.00 -14.10 13.01
N GLU A 191 4.15 -14.75 13.24
CA GLU A 191 5.24 -14.20 14.05
C GLU A 191 5.78 -12.87 13.49
N ILE A 192 5.96 -12.81 12.16
CA ILE A 192 6.43 -11.59 11.49
C ILE A 192 5.41 -10.47 11.68
N ASP A 193 4.12 -10.74 11.43
CA ASP A 193 3.06 -9.73 11.57
C ASP A 193 2.94 -9.26 13.03
N ALA A 194 2.98 -10.18 14.00
CA ALA A 194 2.96 -9.87 15.41
C ALA A 194 4.14 -8.97 15.82
N PHE A 195 5.33 -9.22 15.25
CA PHE A 195 6.51 -8.38 15.47
C PHE A 195 6.31 -6.96 14.90
N TYR A 196 5.79 -6.83 13.68
CA TYR A 196 5.47 -5.52 13.11
C TYR A 196 4.43 -4.77 13.95
N VAL A 197 3.34 -5.44 14.30
CA VAL A 197 2.30 -4.86 15.16
C VAL A 197 2.90 -4.39 16.48
N ASP A 198 3.72 -5.19 17.16
CA ASP A 198 4.29 -4.84 18.44
C ASP A 198 5.17 -3.58 18.38
N PHE A 199 6.07 -3.47 17.39
CA PHE A 199 6.95 -2.30 17.25
C PHE A 199 6.25 -1.05 16.70
N LEU A 200 5.06 -1.18 16.12
CA LEU A 200 4.27 -0.07 15.60
C LEU A 200 3.17 0.40 16.57
N ARG A 201 2.95 -0.29 17.70
CA ARG A 201 1.89 0.01 18.70
C ARG A 201 1.88 1.44 19.22
N LYS A 202 3.05 2.10 19.35
CA LYS A 202 3.15 3.48 19.85
C LYS A 202 4.29 4.23 19.15
N ASP A 203 3.99 5.40 18.61
CA ASP A 203 4.96 6.43 18.26
C ASP A 203 5.32 7.31 19.48
N ALA A 204 6.14 8.34 19.26
CA ALA A 204 6.56 9.26 20.31
C ALA A 204 5.39 10.07 20.93
N SER A 205 4.26 10.19 20.23
CA SER A 205 3.04 10.82 20.72
C SER A 205 2.08 9.84 21.42
N GLY A 206 2.42 8.55 21.43
CA GLY A 206 1.60 7.49 22.00
C GLY A 206 0.51 6.95 21.06
N LYS A 207 0.49 7.36 19.78
CA LYS A 207 -0.46 6.89 18.77
C LYS A 207 0.10 5.64 18.05
N PRO A 208 -0.73 4.64 17.71
CA PRO A 208 -0.28 3.53 16.88
C PRO A 208 0.05 3.99 15.46
N ARG A 209 1.14 3.46 14.91
CA ARG A 209 1.49 3.60 13.50
C ARG A 209 0.87 2.47 12.69
N PRO A 210 0.39 2.72 11.46
CA PRO A 210 -0.22 1.69 10.65
C PRO A 210 0.80 0.62 10.23
N TYR A 211 0.34 -0.61 10.24
CA TYR A 211 0.98 -1.76 9.62
C TYR A 211 0.18 -2.15 8.38
N MET A 212 0.83 -2.21 7.22
CA MET A 212 0.23 -2.80 6.02
C MET A 212 0.72 -4.25 5.92
N MET A 213 -0.20 -5.17 6.24
CA MET A 213 0.07 -6.60 6.26
C MET A 213 0.07 -7.17 4.84
N PRO A 214 1.08 -7.96 4.44
CA PRO A 214 1.12 -8.56 3.11
C PRO A 214 0.30 -9.85 3.07
N VAL A 215 -0.31 -10.11 1.91
CA VAL A 215 -1.00 -11.37 1.61
C VAL A 215 -0.51 -11.84 0.23
N SER A 216 -0.23 -13.13 0.09
CA SER A 216 0.07 -13.74 -1.20
C SER A 216 -0.65 -15.08 -1.33
N PRO A 217 -1.16 -15.45 -2.52
CA PRO A 217 -1.73 -16.77 -2.71
C PRO A 217 -0.65 -17.88 -2.80
N TRP A 218 0.56 -17.56 -3.27
CA TRP A 218 1.70 -18.48 -3.41
C TRP A 218 3.00 -17.69 -3.61
N PHE A 219 4.14 -18.38 -3.64
CA PHE A 219 5.41 -17.75 -4.03
C PHE A 219 6.32 -18.74 -4.76
N TYR A 220 6.71 -18.34 -5.97
CA TYR A 220 7.66 -19.07 -6.81
C TYR A 220 8.56 -18.06 -7.52
N THR A 221 9.82 -18.44 -7.68
CA THR A 221 10.76 -17.67 -8.50
C THR A 221 11.60 -18.62 -9.35
N ASN A 222 11.83 -18.22 -10.59
CA ASN A 222 12.85 -18.80 -11.46
C ASN A 222 13.46 -17.66 -12.29
N LEU A 223 14.40 -16.97 -11.64
CA LEU A 223 15.06 -15.78 -12.14
C LEU A 223 16.57 -16.01 -12.09
N PRO A 224 17.17 -16.59 -13.15
CA PRO A 224 18.60 -16.92 -13.18
C PRO A 224 19.50 -15.72 -12.93
N GLY A 225 19.14 -14.54 -13.46
CA GLY A 225 19.89 -13.29 -13.25
C GLY A 225 19.99 -12.86 -11.79
N TYR A 226 19.08 -13.32 -10.94
CA TYR A 226 19.06 -13.04 -9.50
C TYR A 226 19.48 -14.24 -8.64
N LYS A 227 19.93 -15.34 -9.27
CA LYS A 227 20.22 -16.62 -8.61
C LYS A 227 19.03 -17.13 -7.79
N LYS A 228 17.80 -16.89 -8.26
CA LYS A 228 16.58 -17.34 -7.61
C LYS A 228 15.96 -18.49 -8.38
N ASN A 229 15.78 -19.63 -7.73
CA ASN A 229 15.06 -20.77 -8.27
C ASN A 229 14.47 -21.61 -7.14
N TRP A 230 13.27 -21.28 -6.70
CA TRP A 230 12.60 -21.98 -5.60
C TRP A 230 11.08 -21.82 -5.66
N LEU A 231 10.41 -22.78 -5.02
CA LEU A 231 8.98 -22.79 -4.74
C LEU A 231 8.81 -22.90 -3.23
N TRP A 232 7.93 -22.08 -2.66
CA TRP A 232 7.54 -22.20 -1.25
C TRP A 232 6.12 -22.75 -1.14
N ARG A 233 5.80 -23.34 0.01
CA ARG A 233 4.49 -23.97 0.24
C ARG A 233 3.36 -22.94 0.09
N GLY A 234 2.37 -23.27 -0.74
CA GLY A 234 1.28 -22.35 -1.12
C GLY A 234 -0.14 -22.91 -0.98
N ASP A 235 -0.32 -24.22 -0.74
CA ASP A 235 -1.62 -24.92 -0.92
C ASP A 235 -2.80 -24.26 -0.18
N SER A 236 -2.57 -23.75 1.03
CA SER A 236 -3.55 -23.04 1.85
C SER A 236 -3.13 -21.61 2.19
N LEU A 237 -2.10 -21.08 1.52
CA LEU A 237 -1.48 -19.82 1.91
C LEU A 237 -2.45 -18.64 1.79
N TRP A 238 -3.18 -18.55 0.67
CA TRP A 238 -4.20 -17.53 0.46
C TRP A 238 -5.21 -17.46 1.62
N PHE A 239 -5.83 -18.60 1.94
CA PHE A 239 -6.83 -18.72 2.99
C PHE A 239 -6.25 -18.36 4.37
N ASN A 240 -5.08 -18.92 4.71
CA ASN A 240 -4.45 -18.68 6.01
C ASN A 240 -4.08 -17.20 6.17
N ARG A 241 -3.41 -16.58 5.18
CA ARG A 241 -3.03 -15.16 5.24
C ARG A 241 -4.25 -14.26 5.36
N TRP A 242 -5.34 -14.56 4.64
CA TRP A 242 -6.56 -13.75 4.71
C TRP A 242 -7.24 -13.85 6.08
N ASN A 243 -7.22 -15.02 6.73
CA ASN A 243 -7.75 -15.17 8.09
C ASN A 243 -6.91 -14.45 9.16
N HIS A 244 -5.63 -14.17 8.88
CA HIS A 244 -4.76 -13.43 9.79
C HIS A 244 -4.97 -11.90 9.69
N VAL A 245 -5.67 -11.41 8.65
CA VAL A 245 -5.98 -9.99 8.46
C VAL A 245 -7.06 -9.57 9.46
#